data_AF-A0A659UUT2-F1
#
_entry.id   AF-A0A659UUT2-F1
#
_cell.length_a   1.000
_cell.length_b   1.000
_cell.length_c   1.000
_cell.angle_alpha   90.00
_cell.angle_beta   90.00
_cell.angle_gamma   90.00
#
_symmetry.space_group_name_H-M   'P 1'
#
loop_
_entity.id
_entity.type
_entity.pdbx_description
1 polymer ?
#
loop_
_entity_poly.entity_id
_entity_poly.type
_entity_poly.pdbx_seq_one_letter_code
_entity_poly.pdbx_strand_id
1 'polypeptide(L)'
;YSGPAAGVVFASPTASGCEGAMVRVAPFASPCADIPSVLPQGSKITDHLGQVEVYELGGNTGEALLLPTGNTCVVISIASAAK
;
A
#
# COMPACT_ATOMS: atom_id res chain seq x y z
N TYR A 1 7.41 -0.07 -7.04
CA TYR A 1 7.07 -1.23 -7.91
C TYR A 1 5.99 -0.83 -8.92
N SER A 2 5.93 -1.44 -10.11
CA SER A 2 4.93 -1.15 -11.16
C SER A 2 4.31 -2.44 -11.70
N GLY A 3 3.04 -2.41 -12.10
CA GLY A 3 2.32 -3.59 -12.62
C GLY A 3 0.80 -3.37 -12.65
N PRO A 4 0.03 -4.31 -13.22
CA PRO A 4 -1.43 -4.25 -13.26
C PRO A 4 -1.99 -4.03 -11.85
N ALA A 5 -2.86 -3.03 -11.71
CA ALA A 5 -3.49 -2.69 -10.44
C ALA A 5 -4.84 -2.03 -10.67
N ALA A 6 -5.75 -2.24 -9.72
CA ALA A 6 -6.95 -1.43 -9.59
C ALA A 6 -6.71 -0.33 -8.55
N GLY A 7 -7.44 0.78 -8.66
CA GLY A 7 -7.31 1.89 -7.71
C GLY A 7 -8.65 2.57 -7.44
N VAL A 8 -8.81 3.03 -6.20
CA VAL A 8 -9.91 3.92 -5.78
C VAL A 8 -9.28 5.19 -5.22
N VAL A 9 -9.79 6.33 -5.66
CA VAL A 9 -9.41 7.64 -5.12
C VAL A 9 -10.58 8.19 -4.31
N PHE A 10 -10.32 8.43 -3.02
CA PHE A 10 -11.21 9.16 -2.14
C PHE A 10 -10.73 10.61 -2.13
N ALA A 11 -11.61 11.56 -2.42
CA ALA A 11 -11.28 12.98 -2.40
C ALA A 11 -12.43 13.77 -1.80
N SER A 12 -12.09 14.75 -0.96
CA SER A 12 -13.03 15.67 -0.34
C SER A 12 -12.53 17.11 -0.47
N PRO A 13 -13.40 18.06 -0.83
CA PRO A 13 -13.05 19.47 -0.83
C PRO A 13 -12.84 19.97 0.61
N THR A 14 -11.89 20.88 0.79
CA THR A 14 -11.64 21.63 2.03
C THR A 14 -11.72 23.13 1.77
N ALA A 15 -11.57 23.96 2.80
CA ALA A 15 -11.56 25.42 2.65
C ALA A 15 -10.39 25.94 1.79
N SER A 16 -9.30 25.17 1.67
CA SER A 16 -8.03 25.59 1.04
C SER A 16 -7.59 24.69 -0.12
N GLY A 17 -8.30 23.60 -0.41
CA GLY A 17 -7.94 22.66 -1.46
C GLY A 17 -8.79 21.39 -1.48
N CYS A 18 -8.15 20.27 -1.81
CA CYS A 18 -8.74 18.94 -1.70
C CYS A 18 -7.81 18.08 -0.86
N GLU A 19 -8.39 17.34 0.07
CA GLU A 19 -7.73 16.23 0.73
C GLU A 19 -8.16 14.94 0.05
N GLY A 20 -7.30 13.93 0.08
CA GLY A 20 -7.66 12.64 -0.48
C GLY A 20 -6.69 11.53 -0.14
N ALA A 21 -7.12 10.32 -0.48
CA ALA A 21 -6.32 9.12 -0.42
C ALA A 21 -6.51 8.29 -1.68
N MET A 22 -5.43 7.71 -2.18
CA MET A 22 -5.45 6.68 -3.21
C MET A 22 -5.22 5.33 -2.56
N VAL A 23 -6.15 4.42 -2.75
CA VAL A 23 -5.97 2.99 -2.44
C VAL A 23 -5.66 2.27 -3.74
N ARG A 24 -4.48 1.66 -3.83
CA ARG A 24 -4.03 0.87 -4.98
C ARG A 24 -3.93 -0.59 -4.60
N VAL A 25 -4.61 -1.46 -5.34
CA VAL A 25 -4.62 -2.92 -5.13
C VAL A 25 -3.89 -3.58 -6.29
N ALA A 26 -2.75 -4.22 -6.00
CA ALA A 26 -1.89 -4.87 -6.98
C ALA A 26 -1.68 -6.34 -6.64
N PRO A 27 -2.14 -7.29 -7.46
CA PRO A 27 -1.83 -8.70 -7.29
C PRO A 27 -0.41 -9.02 -7.75
N PHE A 28 0.26 -9.90 -7.01
CA PHE A 28 1.58 -10.44 -7.32
C PHE A 28 1.53 -11.96 -7.35
N ALA A 29 2.16 -12.55 -8.36
CA ALA A 29 2.28 -13.99 -8.47
C ALA A 29 3.22 -14.63 -7.41
N SER A 30 3.94 -13.81 -6.65
CA SER A 30 4.86 -14.24 -5.59
C SER A 30 4.20 -14.27 -4.22
N PRO A 31 4.68 -15.12 -3.29
CA PRO A 31 4.26 -15.10 -1.88
C PRO A 31 4.54 -13.76 -1.21
N CYS A 32 3.73 -13.40 -0.18
CA CYS A 32 3.94 -12.13 0.53
C CYS A 32 5.30 -12.03 1.22
N ALA A 33 5.93 -13.14 1.60
CA ALA A 33 7.27 -13.16 2.17
C ALA A 33 8.37 -12.60 1.23
N ASP A 34 8.13 -12.62 -0.08
CA ASP A 34 9.09 -12.12 -1.08
C ASP A 34 8.87 -10.63 -1.41
N ILE A 35 7.69 -10.09 -1.08
CA ILE A 35 7.29 -8.71 -1.43
C ILE A 35 8.13 -7.62 -0.73
N PRO A 36 8.61 -7.77 0.51
CA PRO A 36 9.41 -6.73 1.17
C PRO A 36 10.64 -6.31 0.37
N SER A 37 11.20 -7.21 -0.45
CA SER A 37 12.35 -6.92 -1.32
C SER A 37 12.05 -5.96 -2.47
N VAL A 38 10.78 -5.79 -2.85
CA VAL A 38 10.34 -4.92 -3.95
C VAL A 38 9.66 -3.62 -3.46
N LEU A 39 9.49 -3.47 -2.15
CA LEU A 39 9.01 -2.24 -1.54
C LEU A 39 10.06 -1.12 -1.66
N PRO A 40 9.65 0.16 -1.58
CA PRO A 40 10.59 1.28 -1.52
C PRO A 40 11.62 1.09 -0.40
N GLN A 41 12.85 1.55 -0.63
CA GLN A 41 13.92 1.45 0.36
C GLN A 41 13.54 2.16 1.66
N GLY A 42 13.76 1.50 2.80
CA GLY A 42 13.39 2.01 4.12
C GLY A 42 11.97 1.68 4.56
N SER A 43 11.22 0.89 3.77
CA SER A 43 9.94 0.34 4.22
C SER A 43 10.14 -0.62 5.39
N LYS A 44 9.27 -0.55 6.39
CA LYS A 44 9.36 -1.35 7.62
C LYS A 44 7.97 -1.76 8.09
N ILE A 45 7.88 -2.90 8.76
CA ILE A 45 6.64 -3.33 9.40
C ILE A 45 6.34 -2.39 10.57
N THR A 46 5.09 -1.94 10.65
CA THR A 46 4.58 -1.10 11.74
C THR A 46 3.50 -1.78 12.55
N ASP A 47 2.74 -2.71 11.96
CA ASP A 47 1.65 -3.42 12.64
C ASP A 47 1.31 -4.77 11.97
N HIS A 48 0.48 -5.56 12.65
CA HIS A 48 -0.09 -6.82 12.14
C HIS A 48 -1.61 -6.86 12.35
N LEU A 49 -2.36 -6.89 11.24
CA LEU A 49 -3.81 -7.12 11.25
C LEU A 49 -4.09 -8.61 11.08
N GLY A 50 -3.97 -9.36 12.18
CA GLY A 50 -4.03 -10.82 12.15
C GLY A 50 -2.85 -11.39 11.36
N GLN A 51 -3.13 -11.94 10.17
CA GLN A 51 -2.10 -12.49 9.27
C GLN A 51 -1.61 -11.50 8.21
N VAL A 52 -2.12 -10.25 8.21
CA VAL A 52 -1.76 -9.21 7.26
C VAL A 52 -0.72 -8.31 7.88
N GLU A 53 0.44 -8.21 7.26
CA GLU A 53 1.50 -7.29 7.67
C GLU A 53 1.21 -5.88 7.14
N VAL A 54 1.37 -4.88 8.01
CA VAL A 54 1.24 -3.46 7.67
C VAL A 54 2.63 -2.84 7.63
N TYR A 55 2.95 -2.21 6.52
CA TYR A 55 4.22 -1.53 6.26
C TYR A 55 4.01 -0.03 6.18
N GLU A 56 4.86 0.72 6.87
CA GLU A 56 5.16 2.10 6.50
C GLU A 56 6.14 2.07 5.34
N LEU A 57 5.77 2.68 4.20
CA LEU A 57 6.60 2.70 3.01
C LEU A 57 7.67 3.78 3.10
N GLY A 58 8.90 3.41 2.72
CA GLY A 58 10.04 4.32 2.76
C GLY A 58 9.81 5.61 1.96
N GLY A 59 10.45 6.69 2.40
CA GLY A 59 10.34 8.01 1.76
C GLY A 59 9.00 8.72 2.00
N ASN A 60 8.27 8.37 3.07
CA ASN A 60 6.94 8.89 3.39
C ASN A 60 5.95 8.72 2.22
N THR A 61 6.06 7.59 1.52
CA THR A 61 5.24 7.32 0.32
C THR A 61 3.89 6.67 0.65
N GLY A 62 3.59 6.54 1.94
CA GLY A 62 2.32 6.01 2.45
C GLY A 62 2.49 4.68 3.17
N GLU A 63 1.45 3.86 3.14
CA GLU A 63 1.40 2.55 3.80
C GLU A 63 1.13 1.45 2.79
N ALA A 64 1.49 0.22 3.14
CA ALA A 64 1.09 -0.97 2.39
C ALA A 64 0.65 -2.11 3.30
N LEU A 65 -0.39 -2.82 2.89
CA LEU A 65 -0.82 -4.06 3.51
C LEU A 65 -0.48 -5.22 2.57
N LEU A 66 0.13 -6.27 3.13
CA LEU A 66 0.44 -7.49 2.40
C LEU A 66 -0.60 -8.56 2.75
N LEU A 67 -1.57 -8.76 1.87
CA LEU A 67 -2.64 -9.75 2.05
C LEU A 67 -2.25 -11.09 1.40
N PRO A 68 -2.02 -12.15 2.20
CA PRO A 68 -1.71 -13.47 1.65
C PRO A 68 -2.92 -14.08 0.95
N THR A 69 -2.71 -14.65 -0.23
CA THR A 69 -3.73 -15.36 -1.01
C THR A 69 -3.17 -16.69 -1.51
N GLY A 70 -3.00 -17.65 -0.59
CA GLY A 70 -2.27 -18.89 -0.89
C GLY A 70 -0.79 -18.59 -1.16
N ASN A 71 -0.29 -18.96 -2.34
CA ASN A 71 1.09 -18.71 -2.77
C ASN A 71 1.27 -17.36 -3.49
N THR A 72 0.22 -16.54 -3.59
CA THR A 72 0.26 -15.20 -4.18
C THR A 72 0.06 -14.13 -3.12
N CYS A 73 0.42 -12.89 -3.44
CA CYS A 73 0.24 -11.75 -2.54
C CYS A 73 -0.59 -10.66 -3.21
N VAL A 74 -1.52 -10.07 -2.47
CA VAL A 74 -2.18 -8.83 -2.88
C VAL A 74 -1.59 -7.70 -2.05
N VAL A 75 -0.95 -6.75 -2.72
CA VAL A 75 -0.40 -5.55 -2.09
C VAL A 75 -1.42 -4.44 -2.19
N ILE A 76 -1.84 -3.92 -1.04
CA ILE A 76 -2.78 -2.81 -0.94
C ILE A 76 -1.99 -1.61 -0.44
N SER A 77 -1.69 -0.64 -1.30
CA SER A 77 -0.97 0.58 -0.91
C SER A 77 -1.93 1.75 -0.75
N ILE A 78 -1.70 2.55 0.28
CA ILE A 78 -2.47 3.74 0.61
C ILE A 78 -1.52 4.93 0.54
N ALA A 79 -1.78 5.86 -0.37
CA ALA A 79 -1.09 7.14 -0.42
C ALA A 79 -2.08 8.24 -0.06
N SER A 80 -1.76 9.05 0.94
CA SER A 80 -2.55 10.21 1.33
C SER A 80 -1.98 11.49 0.70
N ALA A 81 -2.87 12.39 0.32
CA ALA A 81 -2.56 13.75 -0.07
C ALA A 81 -3.44 14.67 0.78
N ALA A 82 -2.84 15.26 1.81
CA ALA A 82 -3.39 16.41 2.51
C ALA A 82 -2.48 17.61 2.22
N LYS A 83 -3.07 18.78 1.98
CA LYS A 83 -2.34 20.01 1.65
C LYS A 83 -2.44 21.01 2.78
#